data_AF-A0A838KDD4-F1
#
_entry.id   AF-A0A838KDD4-F1
#
_cell.length_a   1.000
_cell.length_b   1.000
_cell.length_c   1.000
_cell.angle_alpha   90.00
_cell.angle_beta   90.00
_cell.angle_gamma   90.00
#
_symmetry.space_group_name_H-M   'P 1'
#
loop_
_entity.id
_entity.type
_entity.pdbx_description
1 polymer ?
#
loop_
_entity_poly.entity_id
_entity_poly.type
_entity_poly.pdbx_seq_one_letter_code
_entity_poly.pdbx_strand_id
1 'polypeptide(L)'
;MAPRPDERSGEAGRLWGEPPSATRTDRVVTLPNALSTLRLAGVPLFLWLVLTERDALAIAVLMVSGTTDWLDGKIARAWNQMSRLGALLDPAADRLYILATLVGLTVRGVVPLWLTAALIGRDLVLAGFLPVLRRYGYGPLPVHFLGKAATFNLLAGFPLLLLGEGDSLVSRVAHAFGWAFAIWGTSLYLWAGVLYVVQVQRVVSSARQDETGSDVVRTGRSPL
;
A
#
# COMPACT_ATOMS: atom_id res chain seq x y z
N MET A 1 24.29 38.94 -41.77
CA MET A 1 24.47 37.47 -41.74
C MET A 1 23.67 36.95 -40.56
N ALA A 2 22.44 36.47 -40.80
CA ALA A 2 21.55 36.02 -39.73
C ALA A 2 22.00 34.63 -39.23
N PRO A 3 21.99 34.37 -37.91
CA PRO A 3 22.38 33.08 -37.36
C PRO A 3 21.41 31.97 -37.77
N ARG A 4 21.94 30.77 -38.02
CA ARG A 4 21.20 29.61 -38.53
C ARG A 4 20.22 29.06 -37.47
N PRO A 5 19.09 28.46 -37.88
CA PRO A 5 18.03 28.02 -36.96
C PRO A 5 18.38 26.84 -36.05
N ASP A 6 19.48 26.13 -36.29
CA ASP A 6 19.97 24.98 -35.51
C ASP A 6 20.73 25.36 -34.24
N GLU A 7 21.28 26.57 -34.15
CA GLU A 7 22.06 27.03 -32.99
C GLU A 7 21.17 27.49 -31.81
N ARG A 8 19.91 27.86 -32.05
CA ARG A 8 19.00 28.35 -30.99
C ARG A 8 18.44 27.26 -30.08
N SER A 9 18.46 26.01 -30.52
CA SER A 9 17.96 24.85 -29.77
C SER A 9 18.89 24.39 -28.65
N GLY A 10 20.19 24.71 -28.71
CA GLY A 10 21.19 24.25 -27.74
C GLY A 10 21.37 25.15 -26.51
N GLU A 11 20.96 26.41 -26.60
CA GLU A 11 21.10 27.39 -25.49
C GLU A 11 19.85 27.47 -24.61
N ALA A 12 18.66 27.28 -25.17
CA ALA A 12 17.41 27.26 -24.41
C ALA A 12 17.37 26.12 -23.38
N GLY A 13 18.00 24.98 -23.66
CA GLY A 13 18.11 23.84 -22.73
C GLY A 13 19.07 24.04 -21.55
N ARG A 14 19.91 25.08 -21.56
CA ARG A 14 20.84 25.38 -20.45
C ARG A 14 20.30 26.42 -19.46
N LEU A 15 19.29 27.19 -19.87
CA LEU A 15 18.70 28.27 -19.07
C LEU A 15 17.59 27.78 -18.13
N TRP A 16 16.94 26.67 -18.48
CA TRP A 16 16.02 25.98 -17.59
C TRP A 16 16.79 24.88 -16.88
N GLY A 17 17.21 25.16 -15.64
CA GLY A 17 17.74 24.13 -14.76
C GLY A 17 16.71 23.03 -14.59
N GLU A 18 16.81 21.98 -15.41
CA GLU A 18 16.07 20.76 -15.16
C GLU A 18 16.41 20.30 -13.74
N PRO A 19 15.41 20.13 -12.85
CA PRO A 19 15.69 19.53 -11.56
C PRO A 19 16.40 18.21 -11.84
N PRO A 20 17.50 17.90 -11.12
CA PRO A 20 18.32 16.72 -11.42
C PRO A 20 17.40 15.53 -11.57
N SER A 21 17.33 14.99 -12.79
CA SER A 21 16.56 13.80 -13.10
C SER A 21 17.04 12.73 -12.14
N ALA A 22 16.18 12.34 -11.20
CA ALA A 22 16.53 11.41 -10.15
C ALA A 22 17.14 10.18 -10.81
N THR A 23 18.45 10.01 -10.63
CA THR A 23 19.24 9.00 -11.34
C THR A 23 18.85 7.65 -10.77
N ARG A 24 17.79 7.06 -11.35
CA ARG A 24 17.21 5.77 -10.96
C ARG A 24 18.26 4.72 -11.20
N THR A 25 19.04 4.42 -10.17
CA THR A 25 20.18 3.51 -10.23
C THR A 25 19.67 2.08 -10.20
N ASP A 26 20.01 1.28 -11.21
CA ASP A 26 19.70 -0.15 -11.33
C ASP A 26 20.53 -1.04 -10.37
N ARG A 27 21.13 -0.44 -9.33
CA ARG A 27 21.91 -1.19 -8.35
C ARG A 27 20.96 -1.98 -7.46
N VAL A 28 21.03 -3.31 -7.59
CA VAL A 28 20.25 -4.29 -6.82
C VAL A 28 20.62 -4.28 -5.33
N VAL A 29 21.82 -3.81 -4.97
CA VAL A 29 22.27 -3.72 -3.57
C VAL A 29 22.37 -2.25 -3.16
N THR A 30 21.27 -1.69 -2.69
CA THR A 30 21.25 -0.42 -1.96
C THR A 30 20.91 -0.69 -0.50
N LEU A 31 21.39 0.16 0.42
CA LEU A 31 21.05 0.09 1.85
C LEU A 31 19.54 -0.08 2.10
N PRO A 32 18.66 0.69 1.42
CA PRO A 32 17.22 0.49 1.50
C PRO A 32 16.77 -0.94 1.13
N ASN A 33 17.29 -1.52 0.04
CA ASN A 33 16.88 -2.86 -0.39
C ASN A 33 17.27 -3.97 0.61
N ALA A 34 18.44 -3.85 1.24
CA ALA A 34 18.86 -4.79 2.28
C ALA A 34 17.91 -4.74 3.49
N LEU A 35 17.44 -3.56 3.84
CA LEU A 35 16.55 -3.34 4.98
C LEU A 35 15.11 -3.76 4.67
N SER A 36 14.61 -3.51 3.46
CA SER A 36 13.34 -4.09 2.97
C SER A 36 13.37 -5.62 2.98
N THR A 37 14.50 -6.22 2.59
CA THR A 37 14.69 -7.69 2.59
C THR A 37 14.74 -8.25 4.01
N LEU A 38 15.48 -7.59 4.91
CA LEU A 38 15.52 -7.95 6.33
C LEU A 38 14.14 -7.86 6.96
N ARG A 39 13.35 -6.83 6.63
CA ARG A 39 11.97 -6.69 7.07
C ARG A 39 11.12 -7.87 6.63
N LEU A 40 11.19 -8.23 5.35
CA LEU A 40 10.47 -9.37 4.80
C LEU A 40 10.85 -10.67 5.52
N ALA A 41 12.14 -10.86 5.83
CA ALA A 41 12.62 -11.99 6.62
C ALA A 41 12.18 -11.93 8.10
N GLY A 42 11.91 -10.75 8.64
CA GLY A 42 11.38 -10.54 9.99
C GLY A 42 9.92 -10.93 10.17
N VAL A 43 9.12 -10.96 9.09
CA VAL A 43 7.70 -11.38 9.14
C VAL A 43 7.51 -12.77 9.75
N PRO A 44 8.16 -13.85 9.26
CA PRO A 44 7.97 -15.18 9.86
C PRO A 44 8.44 -15.23 11.32
N LEU A 45 9.50 -14.50 11.66
CA LEU A 45 9.95 -14.38 13.06
C LEU A 45 8.89 -13.70 13.92
N PHE A 46 8.33 -12.58 13.45
CA PHE A 46 7.25 -11.87 14.12
C PHE A 46 6.03 -12.78 14.30
N LEU A 47 5.58 -13.47 13.25
CA LEU A 47 4.45 -14.38 13.33
C LEU A 47 4.71 -15.51 14.35
N TRP A 48 5.90 -16.09 14.34
CA TRP A 48 6.29 -17.10 15.32
C TRP A 48 6.27 -16.56 16.76
N LEU A 49 6.74 -15.33 16.99
CA LEU A 49 6.70 -14.68 18.31
C LEU A 49 5.26 -14.44 18.79
N VAL A 50 4.38 -13.98 17.90
CA VAL A 50 2.96 -13.81 18.21
C VAL A 50 2.32 -15.15 18.58
N LEU A 51 2.56 -16.19 17.79
CA LEU A 51 1.99 -17.52 18.01
C LEU A 51 2.54 -18.25 19.24
N THR A 52 3.73 -17.86 19.72
CA THR A 52 4.33 -18.39 20.96
C THR A 52 4.07 -17.51 22.18
N GLU A 53 3.12 -16.56 22.07
CA GLU A 53 2.70 -15.65 23.14
C GLU A 53 3.85 -14.79 23.70
N ARG A 54 4.87 -14.51 22.89
CA ARG A 54 6.02 -13.67 23.25
C ARG A 54 5.78 -12.21 22.86
N ASP A 55 4.71 -11.63 23.41
CA ASP A 55 4.16 -10.34 22.95
C ASP A 55 5.13 -9.18 23.04
N ALA A 56 5.89 -9.08 24.12
CA ALA A 56 6.90 -8.04 24.28
C ALA A 56 7.98 -8.10 23.18
N LEU A 57 8.39 -9.30 22.76
CA LEU A 57 9.35 -9.48 21.68
C LEU A 57 8.72 -9.25 20.31
N ALA A 58 7.47 -9.66 20.10
CA ALA A 58 6.74 -9.39 18.86
C ALA A 58 6.57 -7.88 18.62
N ILE A 59 6.18 -7.13 19.66
CA ILE A 59 6.14 -5.65 19.63
C ILE A 59 7.54 -5.08 19.42
N ALA A 60 8.53 -5.65 20.12
CA ALA A 60 9.96 -5.52 19.88
C ALA A 60 10.31 -5.39 18.39
N VAL A 61 10.11 -6.51 17.70
CA VAL A 61 10.43 -6.70 16.28
C VAL A 61 9.62 -5.74 15.41
N LEU A 62 8.33 -5.57 15.69
CA LEU A 62 7.46 -4.67 14.92
C LEU A 62 7.92 -3.20 15.01
N MET A 63 8.26 -2.74 16.22
CA MET A 63 8.72 -1.37 16.45
C MET A 63 10.07 -1.09 15.80
N VAL A 64 11.02 -2.04 15.92
CA VAL A 64 12.32 -1.95 15.25
C VAL A 64 12.12 -1.91 13.74
N SER A 65 11.33 -2.85 13.20
CA SER A 65 11.03 -2.94 11.77
C SER A 65 10.40 -1.67 11.20
N GLY A 66 9.40 -1.09 11.89
CA GLY A 66 8.75 0.16 11.46
C GLY A 66 9.65 1.40 11.59
N THR A 67 10.49 1.45 12.63
CA THR A 67 11.45 2.56 12.81
C THR A 67 12.52 2.52 11.71
N THR A 68 13.00 1.33 11.37
CA THR A 68 13.96 1.11 10.28
C THR A 68 13.37 1.58 8.94
N ASP A 69 12.12 1.22 8.61
CA ASP A 69 11.46 1.70 7.39
C ASP A 69 11.42 3.24 7.29
N TRP A 70 10.98 3.88 8.36
CA TRP A 70 10.86 5.33 8.37
C TRP A 70 12.22 6.01 8.19
N LEU A 71 13.25 5.47 8.86
CA LEU A 71 14.62 5.96 8.75
C LEU A 71 15.17 5.77 7.33
N ASP A 72 14.96 4.61 6.74
CA ASP A 72 15.43 4.29 5.39
C ASP A 72 14.71 5.10 4.32
N GLY A 73 13.40 5.29 4.45
CA GLY A 73 12.64 6.17 3.57
C GLY A 73 13.10 7.62 3.68
N LYS A 74 13.52 8.08 4.86
CA LYS A 74 14.11 9.42 5.04
C LYS A 74 15.50 9.51 4.40
N ILE A 75 16.33 8.49 4.60
CA ILE A 75 17.68 8.38 4.08
C ILE A 75 17.69 8.25 2.55
N ALA A 76 16.84 7.41 1.98
CA ALA A 76 16.71 7.20 0.54
C ALA A 76 16.25 8.48 -0.19
N ARG A 77 15.36 9.26 0.44
CA ARG A 77 14.95 10.59 -0.05
C ARG A 77 16.09 11.60 0.02
N ALA A 78 16.90 11.56 1.09
CA ALA A 78 18.04 12.46 1.25
C ALA A 78 19.18 12.18 0.26
N TRP A 79 19.42 10.91 -0.09
CA TRP A 79 20.48 10.51 -1.03
C TRP A 79 20.00 10.23 -2.46
N ASN A 80 18.73 10.44 -2.76
CA ASN A 80 18.12 10.20 -4.08
C ASN A 80 18.35 8.76 -4.61
N GLN A 81 18.53 7.79 -3.70
CA GLN A 81 18.82 6.39 -4.01
C GLN A 81 17.55 5.53 -3.90
N MET A 82 16.57 5.81 -4.76
CA MET A 82 15.34 5.01 -4.82
C MET A 82 15.51 3.89 -5.86
N SER A 83 15.56 2.62 -5.41
CA SER A 83 15.60 1.47 -6.32
C SER A 83 14.18 1.04 -6.71
N ARG A 84 14.00 0.54 -7.95
CA ARG A 84 12.70 0.01 -8.42
C ARG A 84 12.25 -1.20 -7.60
N LEU A 85 13.19 -2.02 -7.16
CA LEU A 85 12.92 -3.19 -6.33
C LEU A 85 12.48 -2.77 -4.93
N GLY A 86 13.23 -1.90 -4.25
CA GLY A 86 12.86 -1.40 -2.91
C GLY A 86 11.48 -0.75 -2.89
N ALA A 87 11.17 0.08 -3.89
CA ALA A 87 9.86 0.73 -4.02
C ALA A 87 8.67 -0.25 -4.16
N LEU A 88 8.93 -1.50 -4.60
CA LEU A 88 7.91 -2.55 -4.67
C LEU A 88 7.94 -3.47 -3.44
N LEU A 89 9.13 -3.73 -2.88
CA LEU A 89 9.30 -4.56 -1.68
C LEU A 89 8.75 -3.88 -0.43
N ASP A 90 8.90 -2.57 -0.28
CA ASP A 90 8.44 -1.85 0.93
C ASP A 90 6.92 -2.03 1.16
N PRO A 91 6.03 -1.72 0.19
CA PRO A 91 4.59 -1.91 0.39
C PRO A 91 4.19 -3.37 0.55
N ALA A 92 4.97 -4.30 0.00
CA ALA A 92 4.71 -5.73 0.10
C ALA A 92 5.04 -6.25 1.50
N ALA A 93 6.20 -5.88 2.05
CA ALA A 93 6.62 -6.25 3.39
C ALA A 93 5.65 -5.68 4.44
N ASP A 94 5.24 -4.42 4.31
CA ASP A 94 4.28 -3.80 5.22
C ASP A 94 2.92 -4.52 5.21
N ARG A 95 2.41 -4.84 4.02
CA ARG A 95 1.18 -5.65 3.88
C ARG A 95 1.33 -7.03 4.49
N LEU A 96 2.49 -7.66 4.33
CA LEU A 96 2.73 -8.99 4.87
C LEU A 96 2.78 -8.95 6.40
N TYR A 97 3.35 -7.90 7.02
CA TYR A 97 3.26 -7.69 8.46
C TYR A 97 1.82 -7.50 8.94
N ILE A 98 1.02 -6.69 8.24
CA ILE A 98 -0.40 -6.50 8.57
C ILE A 98 -1.14 -7.85 8.51
N LEU A 99 -0.94 -8.61 7.43
CA LEU A 99 -1.55 -9.94 7.27
C LEU A 99 -1.10 -10.92 8.34
N ALA A 100 0.21 -11.00 8.61
CA ALA A 100 0.77 -11.86 9.66
C ALA A 100 0.22 -11.49 11.04
N THR A 101 0.10 -10.19 11.34
CA THR A 101 -0.46 -9.72 12.61
C THR A 101 -1.93 -10.10 12.73
N LEU A 102 -2.72 -9.83 11.68
CA LEU A 102 -4.14 -10.14 11.64
C LEU A 102 -4.40 -11.65 11.80
N VAL A 103 -3.66 -12.48 11.06
CA VAL A 103 -3.75 -13.95 11.16
C VAL A 103 -3.30 -14.42 12.54
N GLY A 104 -2.17 -13.94 13.05
CA GLY A 104 -1.65 -14.30 14.37
C GLY A 104 -2.63 -13.97 15.50
N LEU A 105 -3.21 -12.77 15.49
CA LEU A 105 -4.23 -12.37 16.46
C LEU A 105 -5.53 -13.18 16.33
N THR A 106 -5.88 -13.62 15.12
CA THR A 106 -7.05 -14.49 14.91
C THR A 106 -6.84 -15.89 15.45
N VAL A 107 -5.66 -16.47 15.22
CA VAL A 107 -5.29 -17.80 15.73
C VAL A 107 -5.29 -17.81 17.26
N ARG A 108 -4.90 -16.70 17.88
CA ARG A 108 -4.97 -16.52 19.34
C ARG A 108 -6.37 -16.23 19.88
N GLY A 109 -7.37 -16.07 19.01
CA GLY A 109 -8.74 -15.75 19.42
C GLY A 109 -8.96 -14.30 19.87
N VAL A 110 -7.95 -13.43 19.75
CA VAL A 110 -8.06 -11.99 20.09
C VAL A 110 -8.95 -11.28 19.08
N VAL A 111 -8.74 -11.56 17.78
CA VAL A 111 -9.54 -11.00 16.69
C VAL A 111 -10.47 -12.09 16.14
N PRO A 112 -11.78 -11.83 15.98
CA PRO A 112 -12.70 -12.83 15.47
C PRO A 112 -12.44 -13.10 13.98
N LEU A 113 -12.60 -14.36 13.57
CA LEU A 113 -12.33 -14.81 12.20
C LEU A 113 -13.10 -14.01 11.13
N TRP A 114 -14.32 -13.57 11.43
CA TRP A 114 -15.12 -12.79 10.48
C TRP A 114 -14.47 -11.45 10.11
N LEU A 115 -13.77 -10.80 11.05
CA LEU A 115 -13.10 -9.52 10.81
C LEU A 115 -11.91 -9.75 9.88
N THR A 116 -11.12 -10.78 10.17
CA THR A 116 -9.99 -11.19 9.35
C THR A 116 -10.41 -11.58 7.94
N ALA A 117 -11.46 -12.39 7.82
CA ALA A 117 -12.03 -12.78 6.53
C ALA A 117 -12.55 -11.57 5.74
N ALA A 118 -13.18 -10.59 6.40
CA ALA A 118 -13.68 -9.38 5.75
C ALA A 118 -12.54 -8.51 5.19
N LEU A 119 -11.47 -8.30 5.98
CA LEU A 119 -10.30 -7.51 5.54
C LEU A 119 -9.56 -8.19 4.39
N ILE A 120 -9.26 -9.49 4.51
CA ILE A 120 -8.58 -10.26 3.47
C ILE A 120 -9.47 -10.36 2.22
N GLY A 121 -10.75 -10.67 2.38
CA GLY A 121 -11.70 -10.80 1.28
C GLY A 121 -11.80 -9.51 0.48
N ARG A 122 -11.85 -8.35 1.15
CA ARG A 122 -11.81 -7.04 0.48
C ARG A 122 -10.53 -6.87 -0.34
N ASP A 123 -9.37 -7.22 0.20
CA ASP A 123 -8.10 -7.08 -0.52
C ASP A 123 -8.00 -8.00 -1.73
N LEU A 124 -8.55 -9.21 -1.63
CA LEU A 124 -8.67 -10.14 -2.76
C LEU A 124 -9.60 -9.58 -3.86
N VAL A 125 -10.73 -9.00 -3.47
CA VAL A 125 -11.67 -8.35 -4.41
C VAL A 125 -10.98 -7.21 -5.16
N LEU A 126 -10.26 -6.33 -4.45
CA LEU A 126 -9.53 -5.23 -5.08
C LEU A 126 -8.40 -5.72 -5.98
N ALA A 127 -7.66 -6.75 -5.55
CA ALA A 127 -6.64 -7.39 -6.37
C ALA A 127 -7.25 -8.01 -7.65
N GLY A 128 -8.44 -8.58 -7.56
CA GLY A 128 -9.19 -9.15 -8.68
C GLY A 128 -9.68 -8.10 -9.69
N PHE A 129 -9.92 -6.86 -9.28
CA PHE A 129 -10.26 -5.78 -10.21
C PHE A 129 -9.07 -5.26 -11.02
N LEU A 130 -7.85 -5.39 -10.51
CA LEU A 130 -6.64 -4.92 -11.19
C LEU A 130 -6.43 -5.51 -12.61
N PRO A 131 -6.54 -6.85 -12.84
CA PRO A 131 -6.45 -7.39 -14.20
C PRO A 131 -7.60 -6.94 -15.09
N VAL A 132 -8.80 -6.69 -14.55
CA VAL A 132 -9.93 -6.16 -15.32
C VAL A 132 -9.62 -4.75 -15.81
N LEU A 133 -9.13 -3.88 -14.94
CA LEU A 133 -8.75 -2.50 -15.32
C LEU A 133 -7.64 -2.47 -16.36
N ARG A 134 -6.64 -3.34 -16.21
CA ARG A 134 -5.55 -3.47 -17.17
C ARG A 134 -6.02 -3.85 -18.57
N ARG A 135 -7.11 -4.63 -18.70
CA ARG A 135 -7.70 -4.95 -20.01
C ARG A 135 -8.29 -3.72 -20.72
N TYR A 136 -8.77 -2.74 -19.95
CA TYR A 136 -9.30 -1.47 -20.46
C TYR A 136 -8.23 -0.36 -20.55
N GLY A 137 -6.95 -0.70 -20.40
CA GLY A 137 -5.85 0.29 -20.45
C GLY A 137 -5.71 1.18 -19.20
N TYR A 138 -6.49 0.92 -18.14
CA TYR A 138 -6.39 1.66 -16.89
C TYR A 138 -5.43 0.99 -15.90
N GLY A 139 -4.64 1.81 -15.21
CA GLY A 139 -3.81 1.40 -14.08
C GLY A 139 -4.59 1.28 -12.77
N PRO A 140 -3.91 1.03 -11.62
CA PRO A 140 -4.55 1.06 -10.31
C PRO A 140 -5.20 2.42 -10.06
N LEU A 141 -6.49 2.44 -9.72
CA LEU A 141 -7.19 3.69 -9.41
C LEU A 141 -6.62 4.35 -8.15
N PRO A 142 -6.63 5.69 -8.08
CA PRO A 142 -6.14 6.43 -6.93
C PRO A 142 -6.96 6.08 -5.69
N VAL A 143 -6.26 5.67 -4.62
CA VAL A 143 -6.89 5.35 -3.34
C VAL A 143 -7.42 6.61 -2.66
N HIS A 144 -8.66 6.56 -2.20
CA HIS A 144 -9.25 7.65 -1.42
C HIS A 144 -8.47 7.84 -0.11
N PHE A 145 -8.43 9.07 0.42
CA PHE A 145 -7.84 9.38 1.73
C PHE A 145 -8.37 8.47 2.85
N LEU A 146 -9.62 8.00 2.70
CA LEU A 146 -10.27 7.10 3.62
C LEU A 146 -9.57 5.75 3.74
N GLY A 147 -9.04 5.22 2.63
CA GLY A 147 -8.25 3.99 2.65
C GLY A 147 -6.92 4.16 3.38
N LYS A 148 -6.28 5.32 3.23
CA LYS A 148 -5.04 5.64 3.97
C LYS A 148 -5.30 5.76 5.47
N ALA A 149 -6.38 6.44 5.86
CA ALA A 149 -6.80 6.56 7.25
C ALA A 149 -7.16 5.19 7.86
N ALA A 150 -7.84 4.34 7.09
CA ALA A 150 -8.15 2.98 7.51
C ALA A 150 -6.89 2.15 7.80
N THR A 151 -5.92 2.16 6.87
CA THR A 151 -4.65 1.45 7.06
C THR A 151 -3.88 2.00 8.26
N PHE A 152 -3.85 3.32 8.46
CA PHE A 152 -3.23 3.93 9.64
C PHE A 152 -3.88 3.44 10.94
N ASN A 153 -5.21 3.42 11.00
CA ASN A 153 -5.93 2.93 12.17
C ASN A 153 -5.65 1.45 12.45
N LEU A 154 -5.61 0.60 11.41
CA LEU A 154 -5.30 -0.82 11.59
C LEU A 154 -3.84 -1.04 12.04
N LEU A 155 -2.90 -0.27 11.49
CA LEU A 155 -1.49 -0.33 11.85
C LEU A 155 -1.24 0.12 13.29
N ALA A 156 -2.00 1.11 13.79
CA ALA A 156 -1.98 1.49 15.20
C ALA A 156 -2.73 0.48 16.09
N GLY A 157 -3.87 -0.03 15.62
CA GLY A 157 -4.78 -0.86 16.40
C GLY A 157 -4.26 -2.25 16.71
N PHE A 158 -3.68 -2.96 15.73
CA PHE A 158 -3.24 -4.34 15.95
C PHE A 158 -2.09 -4.49 16.96
N PRO A 159 -1.05 -3.64 16.97
CA PRO A 159 -0.01 -3.68 18.00
C PRO A 159 -0.56 -3.31 19.38
N LEU A 160 -1.51 -2.39 19.45
CA LEU A 160 -2.20 -2.04 20.70
C LEU A 160 -3.03 -3.19 21.24
N LEU A 161 -3.73 -3.94 20.38
CA LEU A 161 -4.44 -5.15 20.77
C LEU A 161 -3.48 -6.20 21.32
N LEU A 162 -2.31 -6.37 20.68
CA LEU A 162 -1.29 -7.31 21.15
C LEU A 162 -0.69 -6.89 22.50
N LEU A 163 -0.48 -5.59 22.73
CA LEU A 163 -0.07 -5.06 24.04
C LEU A 163 -1.18 -5.20 25.11
N GLY A 164 -2.42 -5.30 24.65
CA GLY A 164 -3.62 -5.39 25.47
C GLY A 164 -3.86 -6.73 26.16
N GLU A 165 -3.10 -7.77 25.79
CA GLU A 165 -3.25 -9.13 26.34
C GLU A 165 -2.61 -9.32 27.73
N GLY A 166 -1.87 -8.33 28.24
CA GLY A 166 -1.30 -8.38 29.59
C GLY A 166 -2.26 -8.02 30.72
N ASP A 167 -1.88 -8.30 31.97
CA ASP A 167 -2.71 -8.02 33.16
C ASP A 167 -2.62 -6.56 33.68
N SER A 168 -1.72 -5.76 33.11
CA SER A 168 -1.41 -4.42 33.61
C SER A 168 -2.50 -3.38 33.28
N LEU A 169 -2.53 -2.27 34.03
CA LEU A 169 -3.40 -1.12 33.70
C LEU A 169 -3.12 -0.60 32.28
N VAL A 170 -1.84 -0.58 31.89
CA VAL A 170 -1.39 -0.18 30.55
C VAL A 170 -2.01 -1.11 29.49
N SER A 171 -2.05 -2.41 29.74
CA SER A 171 -2.67 -3.40 28.85
C SER A 171 -4.17 -3.17 28.70
N ARG A 172 -4.92 -2.89 29.79
CA ARG A 172 -6.37 -2.60 29.68
C ARG A 172 -6.65 -1.37 28.83
N VAL A 173 -5.86 -0.31 29.02
CA VAL A 173 -5.98 0.92 28.23
C VAL A 173 -5.62 0.64 26.76
N ALA A 174 -4.51 -0.08 26.51
CA ALA A 174 -4.09 -0.47 25.18
C ALA A 174 -5.15 -1.33 24.47
N HIS A 175 -5.79 -2.27 25.17
CA HIS A 175 -6.85 -3.11 24.63
C HIS A 175 -8.06 -2.28 24.20
N ALA A 176 -8.51 -1.32 25.03
CA ALA A 176 -9.63 -0.45 24.71
C ALA A 176 -9.35 0.43 23.47
N PHE A 177 -8.19 1.06 23.41
CA PHE A 177 -7.79 1.83 22.24
C PHE A 177 -7.57 0.94 21.02
N GLY A 178 -6.97 -0.23 21.19
CA GLY A 178 -6.75 -1.21 20.13
C GLY A 178 -8.05 -1.60 19.44
N TRP A 179 -9.10 -1.90 20.21
CA TRP A 179 -10.43 -2.17 19.66
C TRP A 179 -11.09 -0.96 19.01
N ALA A 180 -10.96 0.24 19.59
CA ALA A 180 -11.47 1.46 18.97
C ALA A 180 -10.83 1.67 17.59
N PHE A 181 -9.50 1.54 17.49
CA PHE A 181 -8.76 1.63 16.25
C PHE A 181 -9.12 0.49 15.28
N ALA A 182 -9.30 -0.74 15.76
CA ALA A 182 -9.66 -1.88 14.91
C ALA A 182 -11.06 -1.75 14.31
N ILE A 183 -12.05 -1.32 15.10
CA ILE A 183 -13.43 -1.13 14.64
C ILE A 183 -13.51 0.01 13.62
N TRP A 184 -12.95 1.17 13.96
CA TRP A 184 -12.94 2.32 13.05
C TRP A 184 -12.10 2.03 11.80
N GLY A 185 -10.92 1.44 11.98
CA GLY A 185 -10.06 1.01 10.88
C GLY A 185 -10.77 0.07 9.93
N THR A 186 -11.40 -0.99 10.45
CA THR A 186 -12.14 -1.98 9.64
C THR A 186 -13.30 -1.32 8.91
N SER A 187 -14.08 -0.47 9.59
CA SER A 187 -15.23 0.22 8.98
C SER A 187 -14.80 1.11 7.82
N LEU A 188 -13.76 1.92 8.02
CA LEU A 188 -13.20 2.77 6.97
C LEU A 188 -12.58 1.95 5.84
N TYR A 189 -11.97 0.79 6.16
CA TYR A 189 -11.34 -0.09 5.17
C TYR A 189 -12.37 -0.71 4.23
N LEU A 190 -13.46 -1.22 4.80
CA LEU A 190 -14.58 -1.78 4.04
C LEU A 190 -15.26 -0.70 3.20
N TRP A 191 -15.52 0.48 3.78
CA TRP A 191 -16.11 1.60 3.03
C TRP A 191 -15.21 2.06 1.88
N ALA A 192 -13.91 2.19 2.10
CA ALA A 192 -12.95 2.49 1.04
C ALA A 192 -12.93 1.40 -0.05
N GLY A 193 -13.15 0.14 0.33
CA GLY A 193 -13.36 -0.97 -0.61
C GLY A 193 -14.60 -0.75 -1.49
N VAL A 194 -15.75 -0.45 -0.89
CA VAL A 194 -16.99 -0.16 -1.63
C VAL A 194 -16.81 1.00 -2.60
N LEU A 195 -16.20 2.11 -2.15
CA LEU A 195 -15.92 3.26 -3.01
C LEU A 195 -15.03 2.86 -4.21
N TYR A 196 -14.04 2.01 -4.00
CA TYR A 196 -13.17 1.52 -5.08
C TYR A 196 -13.98 0.71 -6.10
N VAL A 197 -14.84 -0.21 -5.65
CA VAL A 197 -15.70 -1.01 -6.55
C VAL A 197 -16.59 -0.12 -7.40
N VAL A 198 -17.21 0.90 -6.80
CA VAL A 198 -18.05 1.87 -7.53
C VAL A 198 -17.24 2.63 -8.58
N GLN A 199 -16.00 3.04 -8.27
CA GLN A 199 -15.12 3.70 -9.24
C GLN A 199 -14.78 2.77 -10.41
N VAL A 200 -14.45 1.50 -10.13
CA VAL A 200 -14.17 0.49 -11.16
C VAL A 200 -15.38 0.31 -12.08
N GLN A 201 -16.58 0.15 -11.53
CA GLN A 201 -17.80 -0.02 -12.31
C GLN A 201 -18.06 1.18 -13.23
N ARG A 202 -17.86 2.40 -12.74
CA ARG A 202 -18.00 3.62 -13.55
C ARG A 202 -17.02 3.63 -14.72
N VAL A 203 -15.74 3.39 -14.48
CA VAL A 203 -14.71 3.37 -15.53
C VAL A 203 -15.01 2.31 -16.59
N VAL A 204 -15.38 1.10 -16.18
CA VAL A 204 -15.72 0.01 -17.11
C VAL A 204 -16.98 0.34 -17.91
N SER A 205 -17.98 0.98 -17.28
CA SER A 205 -19.21 1.38 -17.97
C SER A 205 -18.97 2.47 -19.01
N SER A 206 -18.13 3.47 -18.73
CA SER A 206 -17.75 4.52 -19.67
C SER A 206 -16.97 3.95 -20.86
N ALA A 207 -15.98 3.08 -20.61
CA ALA A 207 -15.21 2.45 -21.67
C ALA A 207 -16.07 1.63 -22.66
N ARG A 208 -17.09 0.92 -22.17
CA ARG A 208 -18.02 0.16 -23.01
C ARG A 208 -18.91 1.05 -23.88
N GLN A 209 -19.30 2.22 -23.39
CA GLN A 209 -20.12 3.18 -24.15
C GLN A 209 -19.32 3.78 -25.31
N ASP A 210 -18.04 4.08 -25.09
CA ASP A 210 -17.13 4.60 -26.12
C ASP A 210 -16.90 3.57 -27.25
N GLU A 211 -16.69 2.30 -26.91
CA GLU A 211 -16.56 1.20 -27.91
C GLU A 211 -17.82 1.07 -28.77
N THR A 212 -19.00 1.06 -28.13
CA THR A 212 -20.29 0.90 -28.83
C THR A 212 -20.60 2.08 -29.75
N GLY A 213 -20.32 3.32 -29.31
CA GLY A 213 -20.49 4.51 -30.13
C GLY A 213 -19.53 4.56 -31.32
N SER A 214 -18.28 4.11 -31.12
CA SER A 214 -17.27 4.02 -32.17
C SER A 214 -17.72 3.07 -33.29
N ASP A 215 -18.25 1.90 -32.93
CA ASP A 215 -18.70 0.90 -33.90
C ASP A 215 -19.92 1.35 -34.71
N VAL A 216 -20.87 2.06 -34.07
CA VAL A 216 -22.04 2.63 -34.77
C VAL A 216 -21.60 3.68 -35.79
N VAL A 217 -20.67 4.58 -35.44
CA VAL A 217 -20.12 5.58 -36.37
C VAL A 217 -19.34 4.91 -37.50
N ARG A 218 -18.60 3.84 -37.23
CA ARG A 218 -17.80 3.11 -38.24
C ARG A 218 -18.65 2.30 -39.21
N THR A 219 -19.75 1.71 -38.74
CA THR A 219 -20.61 0.84 -39.56
C THR A 219 -21.80 1.55 -40.19
N GLY A 220 -22.05 2.82 -39.84
CA GLY A 220 -23.11 3.65 -40.45
C GLY A 220 -24.52 3.11 -40.26
N ARG A 221 -24.73 2.11 -39.40
CA ARG A 221 -26.05 1.52 -39.12
C ARG A 221 -26.65 2.20 -37.90
N SER A 222 -27.69 3.00 -38.13
CA SER A 222 -28.57 3.48 -37.06
C SER A 222 -29.35 2.29 -36.48
N PRO A 223 -29.41 2.11 -35.14
CA PRO A 223 -30.30 1.12 -34.55
C PRO A 223 -31.74 1.64 -34.69
N LEU A 224 -32.51 0.93 -35.53
CA LEU A 224 -33.96 1.12 -35.69
C LEU A 224 -34.71 0.68 -34.42
#